data_AF-A0A7X6RN43-F1
#
_entry.id   AF-A0A7X6RN43-F1
#
_cell.length_a   1.000
_cell.length_b   1.000
_cell.length_c   1.000
_cell.angle_alpha   90.00
_cell.angle_beta   90.00
_cell.angle_gamma   90.00
#
_symmetry.space_group_name_H-M   'P 1'
#
loop_
_entity.id
_entity.type
_entity.pdbx_description
1 polymer ?
#
loop_
_entity_poly.entity_id
_entity_poly.type
_entity_poly.pdbx_seq_one_letter_code
_entity_poly.pdbx_strand_id
1 'polypeptide(L)'
;MTTTAHPYADARVALATRHAKERVLGPALARIPGLRLVLADDVDTDELGTFTGEVPRAASPSVTAVRKARLGLRSTGLGLAVASEGSFGPHPMAPMLSAGDEILAFLDTTRDLCIVERRLGLTNFAHTTARRLDETTEAFLGRTGFGPHAMIVRPHTPIDPQDPGPISKGIRTRAELAAAINECALRSADGLARLETDMRAHLNPTRMREIGLLADRLTDRLATLCPACGTPGYGQVDREPGLPCDSCSEPTSQTLAVIHGCQRCPHRSSHPRDDGRVSTDPTFCDGCNP
;
A
#
# COMPACT_ATOMS: atom_id res chain seq x y z
N MET A 1 -7.99 40.18 -4.33
CA MET A 1 -7.68 38.87 -4.96
C MET A 1 -8.62 37.87 -4.33
N THR A 2 -9.67 37.45 -5.03
CA THR A 2 -10.54 36.35 -4.58
C THR A 2 -9.75 35.07 -4.69
N THR A 3 -9.22 34.57 -3.57
CA THR A 3 -8.64 33.23 -3.50
C THR A 3 -9.77 32.25 -3.81
N THR A 4 -9.81 31.73 -5.04
CA THR A 4 -10.79 30.71 -5.40
C THR A 4 -10.59 29.53 -4.46
N ALA A 5 -11.63 29.19 -3.69
CA ALA A 5 -11.57 28.07 -2.76
C ALA A 5 -11.22 26.78 -3.53
N HIS A 6 -10.44 25.91 -2.91
CA HIS A 6 -10.06 24.63 -3.50
C HIS A 6 -11.33 23.83 -3.90
N PRO A 7 -11.36 23.10 -5.02
CA PRO A 7 -12.58 22.39 -5.47
C PRO A 7 -13.08 21.28 -4.52
N TYR A 8 -12.25 20.87 -3.57
CA TYR A 8 -12.60 19.95 -2.48
C TYR A 8 -12.65 20.62 -1.11
N ALA A 9 -12.67 21.96 -1.04
CA ALA A 9 -12.87 22.66 0.22
C ALA A 9 -14.21 22.23 0.85
N ASP A 10 -14.20 22.00 2.16
CA ASP A 10 -15.37 21.55 2.96
C ASP A 10 -16.02 20.23 2.49
N ALA A 11 -15.35 19.50 1.60
CA ALA A 11 -15.90 18.28 1.02
C ALA A 11 -15.86 17.11 2.02
N ARG A 12 -16.82 16.19 1.85
CA ARG A 12 -16.86 14.93 2.61
C ARG A 12 -16.38 13.80 1.71
N VAL A 13 -15.42 13.02 2.20
CA VAL A 13 -14.81 11.90 1.48
C VAL A 13 -15.09 10.60 2.22
N ALA A 14 -15.74 9.66 1.55
CA ALA A 14 -15.97 8.34 2.11
C ALA A 14 -14.64 7.59 2.27
N LEU A 15 -14.41 6.97 3.43
CA LEU A 15 -13.29 6.08 3.65
C LEU A 15 -13.82 4.65 3.77
N ALA A 16 -13.59 3.85 2.73
CA ALA A 16 -13.81 2.41 2.80
C ALA A 16 -12.59 1.75 3.46
N THR A 17 -12.62 1.63 4.79
CA THR A 17 -11.51 1.04 5.53
C THR A 17 -11.97 0.10 6.63
N ARG A 18 -11.18 -0.95 6.82
CA ARG A 18 -11.00 -1.64 8.11
C ARG A 18 -9.61 -1.30 8.63
N HIS A 19 -9.38 -1.44 9.94
CA HIS A 19 -8.07 -1.31 10.59
C HIS A 19 -7.53 0.11 10.83
N ALA A 20 -8.38 1.03 11.30
CA ALA A 20 -7.99 2.31 11.91
C ALA A 20 -7.09 3.22 11.03
N LYS A 21 -7.25 3.17 9.70
CA LYS A 21 -6.40 3.92 8.75
C LYS A 21 -6.77 5.40 8.66
N GLU A 22 -7.95 5.78 9.11
CA GLU A 22 -8.38 7.17 9.30
C GLU A 22 -7.40 7.95 10.18
N ARG A 23 -6.66 7.26 11.07
CA ARG A 23 -5.61 7.86 11.92
C ARG A 23 -4.48 8.52 11.13
N VAL A 24 -4.18 8.04 9.92
CA VAL A 24 -3.13 8.61 9.05
C VAL A 24 -3.70 9.32 7.83
N LEU A 25 -4.83 8.83 7.29
CA LEU A 25 -5.50 9.47 6.17
C LEU A 25 -6.17 10.78 6.56
N GLY A 26 -6.79 10.85 7.74
CA GLY A 26 -7.51 12.02 8.22
C GLY A 26 -6.62 13.26 8.34
N PRO A 27 -5.51 13.20 9.10
CA PRO A 27 -4.59 14.32 9.21
C PRO A 27 -3.98 14.76 7.87
N ALA A 28 -3.61 13.80 7.01
CA ALA A 28 -3.06 14.09 5.70
C ALA A 28 -4.06 14.89 4.85
N LEU A 29 -5.28 14.38 4.73
CA LEU A 29 -6.34 14.97 3.90
C LEU A 29 -6.89 16.29 4.45
N ALA A 30 -6.84 16.50 5.78
CA ALA A 30 -7.25 17.74 6.42
C ALA A 30 -6.37 18.96 6.03
N ARG A 31 -5.24 18.74 5.33
CA ARG A 31 -4.46 19.83 4.71
C ARG A 31 -5.23 20.54 3.59
N ILE A 32 -6.23 19.88 3.00
CA ILE A 32 -7.22 20.56 2.15
C ILE A 32 -8.28 21.19 3.07
N PRO A 33 -8.47 22.52 3.05
CA PRO A 33 -9.32 23.21 4.01
C PRO A 33 -10.74 22.64 4.10
N GLY A 34 -11.14 22.24 5.31
CA GLY A 34 -12.49 21.75 5.59
C GLY A 34 -12.81 20.33 5.09
N LEU A 35 -11.90 19.69 4.35
CA LEU A 35 -12.12 18.33 3.86
C LEU A 35 -12.11 17.32 5.02
N ARG A 36 -13.12 16.45 5.06
CA ARG A 36 -13.34 15.51 6.17
C ARG A 36 -13.62 14.11 5.68
N LEU A 37 -13.08 13.14 6.41
CA LEU A 37 -13.37 11.73 6.20
C LEU A 37 -14.70 11.34 6.85
N VAL A 38 -15.46 10.50 6.15
CA VAL A 38 -16.66 9.83 6.65
C VAL A 38 -16.43 8.34 6.53
N LEU A 39 -16.46 7.61 7.64
CA LEU A 39 -16.22 6.17 7.63
C LEU A 39 -17.42 5.45 7.01
N ALA A 40 -17.13 4.49 6.14
CA ALA A 40 -18.12 3.58 5.58
C ALA A 40 -18.13 2.30 6.43
N ASP A 41 -18.73 2.38 7.62
CA ASP A 41 -18.65 1.34 8.66
C ASP A 41 -19.36 0.03 8.25
N ASP A 42 -20.34 0.10 7.35
CA ASP A 42 -21.13 -1.05 6.88
C ASP A 42 -20.49 -1.81 5.71
N VAL A 43 -19.25 -1.50 5.32
CA VAL A 43 -18.58 -2.15 4.18
C VAL A 43 -17.72 -3.33 4.67
N ASP A 44 -18.16 -4.55 4.33
CA ASP A 44 -17.27 -5.70 4.41
C ASP A 44 -16.26 -5.70 3.26
N THR A 45 -15.07 -5.16 3.51
CA THR A 45 -13.99 -5.14 2.52
C THR A 45 -13.28 -6.49 2.37
N ASP A 46 -13.54 -7.45 3.26
CA ASP A 46 -12.90 -8.78 3.23
C ASP A 46 -13.52 -9.68 2.16
N GLU A 47 -14.74 -9.36 1.69
CA GLU A 47 -15.36 -9.94 0.48
C GLU A 47 -14.49 -9.74 -0.77
N LEU A 48 -13.63 -8.72 -0.80
CA LEU A 48 -12.70 -8.45 -1.89
C LEU A 48 -11.36 -9.19 -1.74
N GLY A 49 -11.22 -10.00 -0.70
CA GLY A 49 -10.03 -10.77 -0.36
C GLY A 49 -9.46 -10.36 1.00
N THR A 50 -9.02 -11.36 1.79
CA THR A 50 -8.41 -11.13 3.10
C THR A 50 -6.89 -11.11 3.01
N PHE A 51 -6.25 -10.44 3.97
CA PHE A 51 -4.78 -10.44 4.07
C PHE A 51 -4.22 -11.84 4.35
N THR A 52 -4.94 -12.61 5.16
CA THR A 52 -4.57 -13.94 5.63
C THR A 52 -4.93 -15.06 4.65
N GLY A 53 -5.57 -14.73 3.52
CA GLY A 53 -5.82 -15.65 2.41
C GLY A 53 -7.04 -16.56 2.57
N GLU A 54 -7.87 -16.37 3.60
CA GLU A 54 -9.15 -17.08 3.73
C GLU A 54 -10.12 -16.72 2.60
N VAL A 55 -10.12 -15.47 2.13
CA VAL A 55 -10.82 -15.06 0.92
C VAL A 55 -9.78 -14.72 -0.15
N PRO A 56 -9.74 -15.45 -1.28
CA PRO A 56 -8.82 -15.17 -2.37
C PRO A 56 -9.03 -13.77 -2.96
N ARG A 57 -7.95 -13.11 -3.36
CA ARG A 57 -8.02 -11.85 -4.11
C ARG A 57 -8.33 -12.15 -5.59
N ALA A 58 -9.45 -11.65 -6.07
CA ALA A 58 -9.89 -11.85 -7.46
C ALA A 58 -9.32 -10.82 -8.46
N ALA A 59 -8.60 -9.79 -7.99
CA ALA A 59 -8.09 -8.71 -8.82
C ALA A 59 -6.75 -8.17 -8.29
N SER A 60 -6.06 -7.37 -9.12
CA SER A 60 -4.84 -6.69 -8.69
C SER A 60 -5.11 -5.77 -7.47
N PRO A 61 -4.08 -5.47 -6.66
CA PRO A 61 -4.20 -4.54 -5.54
C PRO A 61 -4.77 -3.17 -5.92
N SER A 62 -4.39 -2.62 -7.09
CA SER A 62 -4.91 -1.32 -7.57
C SER A 62 -6.39 -1.37 -7.96
N VAL A 63 -6.81 -2.41 -8.68
CA VAL A 63 -8.22 -2.62 -9.01
C VAL A 63 -9.05 -2.84 -7.74
N THR A 64 -8.49 -3.57 -6.78
CA THR A 64 -9.13 -3.80 -5.47
C THR A 64 -9.29 -2.51 -4.69
N ALA A 65 -8.29 -1.64 -4.65
CA ALA A 65 -8.39 -0.32 -4.02
C ALA A 65 -9.52 0.52 -4.63
N VAL A 66 -9.62 0.56 -5.97
CA VAL A 66 -10.71 1.26 -6.67
C VAL A 66 -12.09 0.65 -6.34
N ARG A 67 -12.20 -0.69 -6.33
CA ARG A 67 -13.45 -1.39 -5.95
C ARG A 67 -13.85 -1.07 -4.51
N LYS A 68 -12.88 -1.00 -3.58
CA LYS A 68 -13.10 -0.58 -2.19
C LYS A 68 -13.60 0.87 -2.12
N ALA A 69 -12.97 1.80 -2.82
CA ALA A 69 -13.44 3.19 -2.86
C ALA A 69 -14.88 3.28 -3.41
N ARG A 70 -15.22 2.50 -4.43
CA ARG A 70 -16.61 2.42 -4.95
C ARG A 70 -17.61 1.85 -3.95
N LEU A 71 -17.21 0.89 -3.10
CA LEU A 71 -18.06 0.44 -1.99
C LEU A 71 -18.31 1.58 -0.99
N GLY A 72 -17.28 2.36 -0.67
CA GLY A 72 -17.41 3.55 0.17
C GLY A 72 -18.40 4.58 -0.38
N LEU A 73 -18.33 4.87 -1.69
CA LEU A 73 -19.33 5.73 -2.36
C LEU A 73 -20.75 5.18 -2.19
N ARG A 74 -20.95 3.88 -2.43
CA ARG A 74 -22.28 3.25 -2.34
C ARG A 74 -22.84 3.25 -0.91
N SER A 75 -22.01 2.91 0.07
CA SER A 75 -22.42 2.81 1.47
C SER A 75 -22.78 4.18 2.07
N THR A 76 -22.03 5.23 1.71
CA THR A 76 -22.21 6.57 2.29
C THR A 76 -23.10 7.50 1.47
N GLY A 77 -23.34 7.19 0.20
CA GLY A 77 -24.02 8.08 -0.75
C GLY A 77 -23.21 9.32 -1.15
N LEU A 78 -21.93 9.39 -0.78
CA LEU A 78 -21.06 10.52 -1.12
C LEU A 78 -20.53 10.41 -2.56
N GLY A 79 -20.14 11.55 -3.13
CA GLY A 79 -19.53 11.63 -4.47
C GLY A 79 -18.00 11.54 -4.48
N LEU A 80 -17.36 11.51 -3.30
CA LEU A 80 -15.92 11.38 -3.14
C LEU A 80 -15.60 10.18 -2.25
N ALA A 81 -14.58 9.40 -2.62
CA ALA A 81 -14.12 8.29 -1.78
C ALA A 81 -12.62 8.10 -1.88
N VAL A 82 -12.04 7.61 -0.79
CA VAL A 82 -10.67 7.12 -0.73
C VAL A 82 -10.66 5.70 -0.16
N ALA A 83 -9.77 4.86 -0.67
CA ALA A 83 -9.54 3.53 -0.13
C ALA A 83 -8.06 3.14 -0.26
N SER A 84 -7.64 2.27 0.64
CA SER A 84 -6.28 1.74 0.67
C SER A 84 -6.25 0.25 0.39
N GLU A 85 -5.22 -0.22 -0.32
CA GLU A 85 -4.87 -1.63 -0.43
C GLU A 85 -3.35 -1.81 -0.30
N GLY A 86 -2.89 -3.01 0.06
CA GLY A 86 -1.46 -3.30 0.09
C GLY A 86 -1.12 -4.74 -0.27
N SER A 87 0.03 -4.92 -0.91
CA SER A 87 0.60 -6.22 -1.28
C SER A 87 2.01 -6.35 -0.74
N PHE A 88 2.41 -7.55 -0.32
CA PHE A 88 3.71 -7.79 0.30
C PHE A 88 4.35 -9.05 -0.27
N GLY A 89 5.65 -9.00 -0.45
CA GLY A 89 6.42 -10.09 -1.03
C GLY A 89 7.87 -9.69 -1.29
N PRO A 90 8.60 -10.46 -2.10
CA PRO A 90 9.95 -10.13 -2.52
C PRO A 90 10.03 -8.78 -3.24
N HIS A 91 11.09 -8.00 -3.01
CA HIS A 91 11.31 -6.75 -3.70
C HIS A 91 11.61 -7.01 -5.20
N PRO A 92 10.97 -6.30 -6.16
CA PRO A 92 11.10 -6.58 -7.60
C PRO A 92 12.53 -6.54 -8.12
N MET A 93 13.35 -5.61 -7.63
CA MET A 93 14.76 -5.47 -8.03
C MET A 93 15.75 -6.12 -7.06
N ALA A 94 15.28 -6.63 -5.91
CA ALA A 94 16.15 -7.21 -4.89
C ALA A 94 15.41 -8.34 -4.16
N PRO A 95 15.17 -9.50 -4.80
CA PRO A 95 14.24 -10.52 -4.30
C PRO A 95 14.55 -11.09 -2.91
N MET A 96 15.77 -10.92 -2.41
CA MET A 96 16.18 -11.30 -1.05
C MET A 96 15.61 -10.39 0.05
N LEU A 97 15.11 -9.21 -0.31
CA LEU A 97 14.48 -8.25 0.59
C LEU A 97 12.97 -8.33 0.49
N SER A 98 12.28 -8.12 1.61
CA SER A 98 10.82 -8.03 1.63
C SER A 98 10.36 -6.59 1.41
N ALA A 99 9.37 -6.44 0.53
CA ALA A 99 8.78 -5.16 0.15
C ALA A 99 7.26 -5.16 0.36
N GLY A 100 6.74 -3.98 0.67
CA GLY A 100 5.32 -3.67 0.66
C GLY A 100 5.03 -2.66 -0.45
N ASP A 101 3.98 -2.91 -1.21
CA ASP A 101 3.40 -1.99 -2.19
C ASP A 101 2.06 -1.52 -1.65
N GLU A 102 2.05 -0.33 -1.05
CA GLU A 102 0.85 0.34 -0.58
C GLU A 102 0.21 1.14 -1.71
N ILE A 103 -1.11 1.16 -1.74
CA ILE A 103 -1.90 1.77 -2.80
C ILE A 103 -3.04 2.57 -2.17
N LEU A 104 -3.22 3.81 -2.61
CA LEU A 104 -4.41 4.60 -2.34
C LEU A 104 -5.14 4.91 -3.65
N ALA A 105 -6.45 4.70 -3.66
CA ALA A 105 -7.33 5.11 -4.74
C ALA A 105 -8.27 6.22 -4.24
N PHE A 106 -8.34 7.32 -4.97
CA PHE A 106 -9.27 8.42 -4.74
C PHE A 106 -10.21 8.56 -5.94
N LEU A 107 -11.51 8.65 -5.67
CA LEU A 107 -12.57 8.77 -6.67
C LEU A 107 -13.32 10.09 -6.51
N ASP A 108 -13.63 10.75 -7.62
CA ASP A 108 -14.56 11.88 -7.71
C ASP A 108 -15.61 11.60 -8.79
N THR A 109 -16.86 11.40 -8.40
CA THR A 109 -17.96 11.11 -9.34
C THR A 109 -18.45 12.34 -10.10
N THR A 110 -18.22 13.54 -9.57
CA THR A 110 -18.65 14.80 -10.21
C THR A 110 -17.72 15.16 -11.37
N ARG A 111 -16.43 14.88 -11.21
CA ARG A 111 -15.39 15.19 -12.21
C ARG A 111 -14.92 13.96 -13.00
N ASP A 112 -15.49 12.80 -12.71
CA ASP A 112 -15.11 11.49 -13.27
C ASP A 112 -13.61 11.21 -13.14
N LEU A 113 -13.08 11.35 -11.92
CA LEU A 113 -11.66 11.16 -11.63
C LEU A 113 -11.41 9.85 -10.89
N CYS A 114 -10.32 9.20 -11.25
CA CYS A 114 -9.79 8.02 -10.56
C CYS A 114 -8.27 8.17 -10.40
N ILE A 115 -7.86 8.71 -9.26
CA ILE A 115 -6.45 8.94 -8.94
C ILE A 115 -5.95 7.76 -8.11
N VAL A 116 -4.90 7.09 -8.60
CA VAL A 116 -4.27 5.98 -7.89
C VAL A 116 -2.83 6.37 -7.60
N GLU A 117 -2.48 6.39 -6.32
CA GLU A 117 -1.12 6.59 -5.83
C GLU A 117 -0.57 5.28 -5.26
N ARG A 118 0.73 5.05 -5.47
CA ARG A 118 1.40 3.82 -5.03
C ARG A 118 2.74 4.12 -4.37
N ARG A 119 3.10 3.31 -3.38
CA ARG A 119 4.39 3.38 -2.69
C ARG A 119 4.93 1.99 -2.43
N LEU A 120 6.00 1.66 -3.15
CA LEU A 120 6.84 0.51 -2.87
C LEU A 120 7.90 0.89 -1.84
N GLY A 121 8.07 0.06 -0.81
CA GLY A 121 9.10 0.26 0.22
C GLY A 121 9.47 -1.03 0.92
N LEU A 122 10.62 -1.03 1.59
CA LEU A 122 11.02 -2.15 2.44
C LEU A 122 10.07 -2.32 3.63
N THR A 123 9.91 -3.54 4.09
CA THR A 123 8.97 -3.87 5.17
C THR A 123 9.51 -4.97 6.07
N ASN A 124 8.82 -5.22 7.18
CA ASN A 124 9.08 -6.34 8.07
C ASN A 124 8.26 -7.59 7.71
N PHE A 125 7.65 -7.64 6.51
CA PHE A 125 6.98 -8.85 6.01
C PHE A 125 7.95 -10.02 6.04
N ALA A 126 7.66 -11.02 6.86
CA ALA A 126 8.52 -12.17 7.04
C ALA A 126 7.73 -13.31 7.67
N HIS A 127 8.27 -14.52 7.53
CA HIS A 127 7.71 -15.69 8.16
C HIS A 127 8.81 -16.66 8.58
N THR A 128 8.48 -17.55 9.51
CA THR A 128 9.32 -18.67 9.92
C THR A 128 8.44 -19.82 10.41
N THR A 129 9.05 -20.94 10.77
CA THR A 129 8.37 -22.09 11.38
C THR A 129 9.01 -22.43 12.70
N ALA A 130 8.20 -22.77 13.71
CA ALA A 130 8.70 -23.12 15.03
C ALA A 130 7.83 -24.21 15.68
N ARG A 131 8.44 -25.08 16.49
CA ARG A 131 7.70 -26.03 17.35
C ARG A 131 7.37 -25.44 18.72
N ARG A 132 8.18 -24.46 19.14
CA ARG A 132 8.16 -23.82 20.46
C ARG A 132 8.94 -22.50 20.37
N LEU A 133 8.85 -21.67 21.39
CA LEU A 133 9.77 -20.54 21.54
C LEU A 133 11.17 -21.06 21.92
N ASP A 134 12.15 -20.64 21.13
CA ASP A 134 13.58 -20.93 21.28
C ASP A 134 14.41 -19.74 20.77
N GLU A 135 15.75 -19.87 20.79
CA GLU A 135 16.67 -18.80 20.37
C GLU A 135 16.48 -18.37 18.91
N THR A 136 16.20 -19.32 18.01
CA THR A 136 15.96 -19.03 16.59
C THR A 136 14.67 -18.22 16.42
N THR A 137 13.61 -18.61 17.14
CA THR A 137 12.33 -17.89 17.13
C THR A 137 12.49 -16.50 17.72
N GLU A 138 13.19 -16.35 18.84
CA GLU A 138 13.47 -15.04 19.45
C GLU A 138 14.27 -14.12 18.52
N ALA A 139 15.26 -14.64 17.79
CA ALA A 139 15.99 -13.88 16.79
C ALA A 139 15.08 -13.39 15.64
N PHE A 140 14.12 -14.21 15.20
CA PHE A 140 13.10 -13.81 14.24
C PHE A 140 12.19 -12.70 14.78
N LEU A 141 11.71 -12.84 16.03
CA LEU A 141 10.86 -11.83 16.69
C LEU A 141 11.60 -10.49 16.83
N GLY A 142 12.89 -10.52 17.17
CA GLY A 142 13.73 -9.33 17.24
C GLY A 142 13.84 -8.61 15.89
N ARG A 143 14.18 -9.34 14.81
CA ARG A 143 14.33 -8.76 13.46
C ARG A 143 13.02 -8.22 12.89
N THR A 144 11.88 -8.80 13.27
CA THR A 144 10.54 -8.39 12.77
C THR A 144 9.88 -7.31 13.64
N GLY A 145 10.47 -6.97 14.79
CA GLY A 145 9.97 -5.94 15.70
C GLY A 145 8.72 -6.36 16.48
N PHE A 146 8.68 -7.62 16.94
CA PHE A 146 7.57 -8.18 17.72
C PHE A 146 7.23 -7.35 18.98
N GLY A 147 5.93 -7.30 19.30
CA GLY A 147 5.37 -6.50 20.40
C GLY A 147 4.61 -5.31 19.82
N PRO A 148 5.31 -4.26 19.33
CA PRO A 148 4.67 -3.21 18.53
C PRO A 148 4.05 -3.76 17.24
N HIS A 149 4.74 -4.69 16.58
CA HIS A 149 4.19 -5.47 15.46
C HIS A 149 3.60 -6.76 15.99
N ALA A 150 2.37 -7.07 15.60
CA ALA A 150 1.74 -8.33 15.96
C ALA A 150 2.15 -9.48 15.03
N MET A 151 1.93 -10.70 15.48
CA MET A 151 2.14 -11.93 14.70
C MET A 151 0.81 -12.60 14.37
N ILE A 152 0.87 -13.41 13.31
CA ILE A 152 -0.11 -14.42 12.95
C ILE A 152 0.55 -15.78 13.10
N VAL A 153 -0.17 -16.73 13.68
CA VAL A 153 0.25 -18.11 13.83
C VAL A 153 -0.81 -19.04 13.28
N ARG A 154 -0.39 -20.02 12.49
CA ARG A 154 -1.24 -21.05 11.90
C ARG A 154 -0.47 -22.38 11.80
N PRO A 155 -1.14 -23.53 11.67
CA PRO A 155 -0.45 -24.79 11.34
C PRO A 155 0.40 -24.63 10.07
N HIS A 156 1.60 -25.19 10.07
CA HIS A 156 2.50 -25.09 8.90
C HIS A 156 2.06 -26.02 7.77
N THR A 157 1.80 -27.27 8.13
CA THR A 157 1.31 -28.32 7.25
C THR A 157 0.06 -28.92 7.88
N PRO A 158 -1.14 -28.37 7.62
CA PRO A 158 -2.36 -28.85 8.27
C PRO A 158 -2.57 -30.36 8.07
N ILE A 159 -3.03 -31.03 9.12
CA ILE A 159 -3.28 -32.49 9.08
C ILE A 159 -4.38 -32.83 8.08
N ASP A 160 -5.45 -32.03 8.07
CA ASP A 160 -6.54 -32.13 7.10
C ASP A 160 -6.58 -30.86 6.25
N PRO A 161 -6.41 -30.93 4.92
CA PRO A 161 -6.56 -29.78 4.03
C PRO A 161 -7.95 -29.12 4.08
N GLN A 162 -9.01 -29.86 4.45
CA GLN A 162 -10.37 -29.34 4.57
C GLN A 162 -10.65 -28.67 5.93
N ASP A 163 -9.82 -28.97 6.94
CA ASP A 163 -9.80 -28.29 8.23
C ASP A 163 -8.37 -27.81 8.53
N PRO A 164 -7.96 -26.67 7.94
CA PRO A 164 -6.58 -26.20 8.01
C PRO A 164 -6.13 -25.80 9.43
N GLY A 165 -7.04 -25.86 10.41
CA GLY A 165 -6.80 -25.49 11.79
C GLY A 165 -6.89 -23.99 12.08
N PRO A 166 -6.60 -23.57 13.33
CA PRO A 166 -6.81 -22.21 13.77
C PRO A 166 -5.82 -21.24 13.12
N ILE A 167 -6.29 -20.01 12.87
CA ILE A 167 -5.44 -18.89 12.48
C ILE A 167 -5.53 -17.85 13.59
N SER A 168 -4.53 -17.85 14.47
CA SER A 168 -4.43 -16.92 15.60
C SER A 168 -3.75 -15.64 15.12
N LYS A 169 -4.45 -14.52 15.16
CA LYS A 169 -4.00 -13.24 14.59
C LYS A 169 -3.89 -12.15 15.65
N GLY A 170 -3.05 -11.14 15.41
CA GLY A 170 -2.94 -9.99 16.31
C GLY A 170 -2.22 -10.30 17.63
N ILE A 171 -1.41 -11.35 17.66
CA ILE A 171 -0.66 -11.78 18.83
C ILE A 171 0.46 -10.77 19.12
N ARG A 172 0.53 -10.25 20.35
CA ARG A 172 1.54 -9.22 20.73
C ARG A 172 2.36 -9.58 21.95
N THR A 173 1.98 -10.62 22.70
CA THR A 173 2.70 -11.04 23.89
C THR A 173 3.37 -12.40 23.70
N ARG A 174 4.48 -12.62 24.41
CA ARG A 174 5.20 -13.90 24.38
C ARG A 174 4.33 -15.06 24.89
N ALA A 175 3.49 -14.81 25.89
CA ALA A 175 2.60 -15.83 26.46
C ALA A 175 1.56 -16.30 25.43
N GLU A 176 0.87 -15.35 24.77
CA GLU A 176 -0.07 -15.66 23.68
C GLU A 176 0.63 -16.36 22.52
N LEU A 177 1.83 -15.91 22.16
CA LEU A 177 2.61 -16.50 21.07
C LEU A 177 3.00 -17.95 21.37
N ALA A 178 3.50 -18.23 22.58
CA ALA A 178 3.83 -19.59 22.99
C ALA A 178 2.61 -20.52 22.96
N ALA A 179 1.46 -20.04 23.45
CA ALA A 179 0.21 -20.80 23.42
C ALA A 179 -0.23 -21.11 21.98
N ALA A 180 -0.24 -20.10 21.11
CA ALA A 180 -0.63 -20.26 19.71
C ALA A 180 0.31 -21.17 18.93
N ILE A 181 1.62 -21.11 19.18
CA ILE A 181 2.60 -22.02 18.56
C ILE A 181 2.30 -23.46 18.97
N ASN A 182 2.11 -23.71 20.26
CA ASN A 182 1.84 -25.06 20.75
C ASN A 182 0.54 -25.62 20.14
N GLU A 183 -0.54 -24.84 20.13
CA GLU A 183 -1.82 -25.24 19.55
C GLU A 183 -1.69 -25.54 18.04
N CYS A 184 -1.06 -24.64 17.28
CA CYS A 184 -0.90 -24.80 15.83
C CYS A 184 0.04 -25.95 15.47
N ALA A 185 1.12 -26.16 16.24
CA ALA A 185 2.05 -27.27 16.03
C ALA A 185 1.38 -28.63 16.25
N LEU A 186 0.47 -28.75 17.22
CA LEU A 186 -0.31 -29.98 17.46
C LEU A 186 -1.29 -30.30 16.32
N ARG A 187 -1.72 -29.27 15.57
CA ARG A 187 -2.60 -29.42 14.40
C ARG A 187 -1.86 -29.45 13.06
N SER A 188 -0.53 -29.60 13.10
CA SER A 188 0.34 -29.67 11.93
C SER A 188 0.99 -31.06 11.81
N ALA A 189 0.96 -31.65 10.63
CA ALA A 189 1.50 -33.00 10.36
C ALA A 189 3.01 -33.11 10.60
N ASP A 190 3.75 -32.01 10.42
CA ASP A 190 5.19 -31.90 10.67
C ASP A 190 5.52 -31.46 12.11
N GLY A 191 4.51 -31.21 12.94
CA GLY A 191 4.64 -30.71 14.30
C GLY A 191 5.18 -29.27 14.39
N LEU A 192 5.02 -28.45 13.33
CA LEU A 192 5.48 -27.06 13.26
C LEU A 192 4.30 -26.08 13.12
N ALA A 193 4.40 -24.94 13.80
CA ALA A 193 3.56 -23.78 13.54
C ALA A 193 4.28 -22.83 12.58
N ARG A 194 3.53 -22.20 11.67
CA ARG A 194 4.01 -21.11 10.82
C ARG A 194 3.70 -19.77 11.49
N LEU A 195 4.74 -18.98 11.69
CA LEU A 195 4.68 -17.64 12.25
C LEU A 195 4.86 -16.63 11.12
N GLU A 196 4.03 -15.61 11.09
CA GLU A 196 4.07 -14.55 10.08
C GLU A 196 3.89 -13.19 10.74
N THR A 197 4.53 -12.16 10.20
CA THR A 197 4.23 -10.81 10.63
C THR A 197 2.81 -10.41 10.23
N ASP A 198 2.05 -9.86 11.17
CA ASP A 198 0.69 -9.43 10.91
C ASP A 198 0.70 -8.10 10.16
N MET A 199 0.53 -8.12 8.85
CA MET A 199 0.57 -6.90 8.06
C MET A 199 -0.73 -6.10 8.10
N ARG A 200 -1.75 -6.46 8.89
CA ARG A 200 -2.96 -5.60 8.99
C ARG A 200 -2.56 -4.25 9.61
N ALA A 201 -2.94 -3.13 8.99
CA ALA A 201 -2.38 -1.80 9.30
C ALA A 201 -2.39 -1.43 10.80
N HIS A 202 -3.51 -1.64 11.52
CA HIS A 202 -3.61 -1.40 12.96
C HIS A 202 -2.71 -2.27 13.86
N LEU A 203 -2.11 -3.33 13.31
CA LEU A 203 -1.23 -4.28 13.99
C LEU A 203 0.23 -4.16 13.54
N ASN A 204 0.50 -3.29 12.57
CA ASN A 204 1.83 -3.08 11.99
C ASN A 204 2.13 -1.57 11.90
N PRO A 205 2.80 -0.98 12.90
CA PRO A 205 3.11 0.46 12.89
C PRO A 205 4.00 0.87 11.72
N THR A 206 4.89 0.01 11.24
CA THR A 206 5.70 0.27 10.03
C THR A 206 4.80 0.46 8.81
N ARG A 207 3.87 -0.46 8.58
CA ARG A 207 2.88 -0.35 7.50
C ARG A 207 2.00 0.89 7.64
N MET A 208 1.50 1.17 8.85
CA MET A 208 0.67 2.35 9.11
C MET A 208 1.41 3.65 8.74
N ARG A 209 2.71 3.73 9.03
CA ARG A 209 3.55 4.86 8.61
C ARG A 209 3.66 4.97 7.08
N GLU A 210 3.90 3.87 6.38
CA GLU A 210 3.98 3.89 4.90
C GLU A 210 2.66 4.33 4.25
N ILE A 211 1.51 3.94 4.82
CA ILE A 211 0.19 4.44 4.39
C ILE A 211 0.07 5.95 4.63
N GLY A 212 0.57 6.46 5.76
CA GLY A 212 0.59 7.90 6.04
C GLY A 212 1.42 8.69 5.03
N LEU A 213 2.63 8.22 4.71
CA LEU A 213 3.47 8.85 3.68
C LEU A 213 2.80 8.85 2.29
N LEU A 214 2.07 7.78 1.98
CA LEU A 214 1.29 7.71 0.74
C LEU A 214 0.06 8.63 0.76
N ALA A 215 -0.58 8.79 1.92
CA ALA A 215 -1.68 9.73 2.11
C ALA A 215 -1.23 11.19 1.94
N ASP A 216 -0.02 11.52 2.39
CA ASP A 216 0.57 12.83 2.16
C ASP A 216 0.78 13.09 0.67
N ARG A 217 1.40 12.15 -0.06
CA ARG A 217 1.57 12.27 -1.51
C ARG A 217 0.25 12.39 -2.25
N LEU A 218 -0.75 11.58 -1.90
CA LEU A 218 -2.08 11.68 -2.48
C LEU A 218 -2.67 13.06 -2.25
N THR A 219 -2.56 13.60 -1.03
CA THR A 219 -3.10 14.92 -0.71
C THR A 219 -2.38 16.02 -1.47
N ASP A 220 -1.05 15.95 -1.62
CA ASP A 220 -0.28 16.91 -2.42
C ASP A 220 -0.74 16.91 -3.87
N ARG A 221 -0.96 15.70 -4.43
CA ARG A 221 -1.51 15.55 -5.78
C ARG A 221 -2.92 16.13 -5.89
N LEU A 222 -3.80 15.86 -4.92
CA LEU A 222 -5.16 16.40 -4.92
C LEU A 222 -5.17 17.93 -4.80
N ALA A 223 -4.26 18.51 -4.01
CA ALA A 223 -4.09 19.96 -3.87
C ALA A 223 -3.51 20.62 -5.13
N THR A 224 -2.84 19.85 -6.00
CA THR A 224 -2.24 20.33 -7.23
C THR A 224 -3.30 20.41 -8.33
N LEU A 225 -3.74 21.63 -8.64
CA LEU A 225 -4.74 21.88 -9.67
C LEU A 225 -4.10 21.87 -11.06
N CYS A 226 -4.84 21.34 -12.04
CA CYS A 226 -4.44 21.46 -13.43
C CYS A 226 -4.35 22.94 -13.84
N PRO A 227 -3.23 23.41 -14.40
CA PRO A 227 -3.07 24.82 -14.77
C PRO A 227 -3.99 25.24 -15.92
N ALA A 228 -4.49 24.29 -16.72
CA ALA A 228 -5.37 24.58 -17.85
C ALA A 228 -6.87 24.61 -17.47
N CYS A 229 -7.32 23.74 -16.57
CA CYS A 229 -8.76 23.58 -16.28
C CYS A 229 -9.12 23.63 -14.79
N GLY A 230 -8.16 23.81 -13.89
CA GLY A 230 -8.38 23.88 -12.44
C GLY A 230 -8.80 22.56 -11.79
N THR A 231 -8.81 21.44 -12.53
CA THR A 231 -9.21 20.13 -11.98
C THR A 231 -8.15 19.62 -10.99
N PRO A 232 -8.54 19.20 -9.75
CA PRO A 232 -7.65 18.59 -8.78
C PRO A 232 -6.95 17.33 -9.30
N GLY A 233 -5.76 17.02 -8.77
CA GLY A 233 -5.09 15.75 -9.07
C GLY A 233 -4.04 15.81 -10.18
N TYR A 234 -3.64 17.01 -10.60
CA TYR A 234 -2.57 17.17 -11.59
C TYR A 234 -1.25 16.67 -11.02
N GLY A 235 -0.55 15.83 -11.79
CA GLY A 235 0.69 15.21 -11.32
C GLY A 235 1.15 14.14 -12.27
N GLN A 236 2.11 13.32 -11.85
CA GLN A 236 2.71 12.29 -12.68
C GLN A 236 1.65 11.33 -13.25
N VAL A 237 1.66 11.18 -14.58
CA VAL A 237 0.82 10.24 -15.34
C VAL A 237 1.65 9.33 -16.23
N ASP A 238 2.89 9.71 -16.54
CA ASP A 238 3.77 8.92 -17.39
C ASP A 238 5.25 9.24 -17.10
N ARG A 239 6.14 8.49 -17.74
CA ARG A 239 7.59 8.70 -17.74
C ARG A 239 8.10 8.58 -19.16
N GLU A 240 8.90 9.55 -19.57
CA GLU A 240 9.60 9.53 -20.85
C GLU A 240 10.94 8.79 -20.65
N PRO A 241 11.20 7.66 -21.34
CA PRO A 241 12.51 7.00 -21.31
C PRO A 241 13.54 7.76 -22.16
N GLY A 242 14.81 7.34 -22.10
CA GLY A 242 15.86 7.86 -22.97
C GLY A 242 16.96 8.63 -22.24
N LEU A 243 17.13 8.44 -20.93
CA LEU A 243 18.24 9.04 -20.20
C LEU A 243 19.56 8.53 -20.79
N PRO A 244 20.50 9.41 -21.21
CA PRO A 244 21.69 8.99 -21.94
C PRO A 244 22.67 8.23 -21.05
N CYS A 245 23.32 7.21 -21.61
CA CYS A 245 24.42 6.49 -20.95
C CYS A 245 25.68 7.38 -20.83
N ASP A 246 26.31 7.39 -19.66
CA ASP A 246 27.54 8.18 -19.41
C ASP A 246 28.75 7.73 -20.24
N SER A 247 28.75 6.49 -20.76
CA SER A 247 29.87 5.96 -21.55
C SER A 247 29.67 6.06 -23.06
N CYS A 248 28.49 5.67 -23.58
CA CYS A 248 28.24 5.62 -25.02
C CYS A 248 27.26 6.69 -25.52
N SER A 249 26.64 7.46 -24.61
CA SER A 249 25.61 8.47 -24.91
C SER A 249 24.32 7.94 -25.57
N GLU A 250 24.17 6.62 -25.74
CA GLU A 250 22.94 6.05 -26.26
C GLU A 250 21.77 6.22 -25.26
N PRO A 251 20.54 6.46 -25.76
CA PRO A 251 19.36 6.55 -24.92
C PRO A 251 19.05 5.20 -24.26
N THR A 252 18.79 5.21 -22.96
CA THR A 252 18.48 3.99 -22.20
C THR A 252 16.99 3.88 -21.85
N SER A 253 16.57 2.72 -21.35
CA SER A 253 15.23 2.53 -20.77
C SER A 253 14.99 3.35 -19.49
N GLN A 254 16.03 3.99 -18.93
CA GLN A 254 15.90 4.83 -17.76
C GLN A 254 15.12 6.11 -18.09
N THR A 255 14.32 6.56 -17.13
CA THR A 255 13.48 7.76 -17.28
C THR A 255 14.32 9.01 -17.52
N LEU A 256 14.11 9.69 -18.63
CA LEU A 256 14.66 11.02 -18.95
C LEU A 256 13.86 12.12 -18.26
N ALA A 257 12.53 12.05 -18.36
CA ALA A 257 11.62 13.07 -17.84
C ALA A 257 10.35 12.46 -17.25
N VAL A 258 9.75 13.16 -16.31
CA VAL A 258 8.47 12.80 -15.70
C VAL A 258 7.36 13.60 -16.37
N ILE A 259 6.33 12.93 -16.86
CA ILE A 259 5.20 13.61 -17.51
C ILE A 259 4.10 13.82 -16.49
N HIS A 260 3.80 15.09 -16.23
CA HIS A 260 2.62 15.48 -15.46
C HIS A 260 1.43 15.68 -16.39
N GLY A 261 0.23 15.35 -15.93
CA GLY A 261 -0.97 15.43 -16.73
C GLY A 261 -2.25 15.56 -15.91
N CYS A 262 -3.28 16.10 -16.56
CA CYS A 262 -4.63 16.14 -16.03
C CYS A 262 -5.41 14.89 -16.45
N GLN A 263 -6.26 14.36 -15.57
CA GLN A 263 -7.15 13.26 -15.93
C GLN A 263 -8.41 13.70 -16.69
N ARG A 264 -8.73 15.01 -16.69
CA ARG A 264 -9.96 15.54 -17.29
C ARG A 264 -9.75 16.26 -18.63
N CYS A 265 -8.59 16.89 -18.84
CA CYS A 265 -8.28 17.61 -20.07
C CYS A 265 -6.93 17.15 -20.63
N PRO A 266 -6.60 17.44 -21.90
CA PRO A 266 -5.39 16.92 -22.54
C PRO A 266 -4.10 17.61 -22.06
N HIS A 267 -4.17 18.55 -21.11
CA HIS A 267 -3.00 19.30 -20.66
C HIS A 267 -1.97 18.38 -20.00
N ARG A 268 -0.73 18.49 -20.47
CA ARG A 268 0.44 17.76 -19.99
C ARG A 268 1.66 18.68 -19.98
N SER A 269 2.59 18.41 -19.08
CA SER A 269 3.91 19.05 -19.07
C SER A 269 5.00 18.05 -18.71
N SER A 270 6.15 18.18 -19.37
CA SER A 270 7.34 17.39 -19.10
C SER A 270 8.18 18.10 -18.04
N HIS A 271 8.63 17.36 -17.04
CA HIS A 271 9.46 17.85 -15.93
C HIS A 271 10.74 17.03 -15.84
N PRO A 272 11.87 17.64 -15.48
CA PRO A 272 13.08 16.88 -15.17
C PRO A 272 12.83 15.92 -14.00
N ARG A 273 13.70 14.93 -13.86
CA ARG A 273 13.66 14.02 -12.71
C ARG A 273 13.90 14.77 -11.41
N ASP A 274 13.23 14.35 -10.35
CA ASP A 274 13.42 14.90 -9.00
C ASP A 274 14.84 14.66 -8.44
N ASP A 275 15.54 13.62 -8.92
CA ASP A 275 16.91 13.30 -8.51
C ASP A 275 17.98 14.08 -9.29
N GLY A 276 17.58 14.92 -10.26
CA GLY A 276 18.48 15.77 -11.05
C GLY A 276 19.44 15.01 -11.97
N ARG A 277 19.29 13.69 -12.13
CA ARG A 277 20.17 12.91 -13.00
C ARG A 277 19.94 13.29 -14.45
N VAL A 278 21.04 13.59 -15.15
CA VAL A 278 21.06 13.91 -16.58
C VAL A 278 21.59 12.77 -17.44
N SER A 279 22.08 11.71 -16.80
CA SER A 279 22.67 10.54 -17.42
C SER A 279 22.58 9.32 -16.50
N THR A 280 22.89 8.14 -17.04
CA THR A 280 22.88 6.87 -16.30
C THR A 280 24.19 6.11 -16.43
N ASP A 281 24.49 5.35 -15.37
CA ASP A 281 25.61 4.42 -15.32
C ASP A 281 25.47 3.34 -16.42
N PRO A 282 26.59 2.94 -17.07
CA PRO A 282 26.60 1.92 -18.12
C PRO A 282 25.99 0.56 -17.72
N THR A 283 25.92 0.24 -16.43
CA THR A 283 25.24 -0.98 -15.93
C THR A 283 23.74 -1.03 -16.25
N PHE A 284 23.12 0.12 -16.53
CA PHE A 284 21.71 0.22 -16.92
C PHE A 284 21.51 0.50 -18.42
N CYS A 285 22.57 0.40 -19.23
CA CYS A 285 22.51 0.61 -20.67
C CYS A 285 22.57 -0.73 -21.41
N ASP A 286 21.55 -1.03 -22.20
CA ASP A 286 21.46 -2.29 -22.96
C ASP A 286 22.61 -2.47 -23.97
N GLY A 287 23.22 -1.37 -24.44
CA GLY A 287 24.38 -1.40 -25.33
C GLY A 287 25.71 -1.65 -24.62
N CYS A 288 25.91 -1.08 -23.43
CA CYS A 288 27.13 -1.27 -22.64
C CYS A 288 27.09 -2.52 -21.74
N ASN A 289 25.90 -2.95 -21.35
CA ASN A 289 25.62 -4.08 -20.49
C ASN A 289 24.40 -4.87 -21.01
N PRO A 290 24.57 -5.63 -22.11
CA PRO A 290 23.51 -6.44 -22.73
C PRO A 290 23.07 -7.64 -21.88
#